data_AF-A0A7S1FG96-F1
#
_entry.id   AF-A0A7S1FG96-F1
#
_cell.length_a   1.000
_cell.length_b   1.000
_cell.length_c   1.000
_cell.angle_alpha   90.00
_cell.angle_beta   90.00
_cell.angle_gamma   90.00
#
_symmetry.space_group_name_H-M   'P 1'
#
loop_
_entity.id
_entity.type
_entity.pdbx_description
1 polymer ?
#
loop_
_entity_poly.entity_id
_entity_poly.type
_entity_poly.pdbx_seq_one_letter_code
_entity_poly.pdbx_strand_id
1 'polypeptide(L)'
;VEYLELFFNSLPMAIFTLYMAITGGVDWWEVQRVMLRIGTPYGILFALYVAIMFFALLNIVTGIFVNDAVEMTQRDRDVILRLENEKRREAIQSLQDIFAELDKGSGVLTLEDFSASLETPQMAALLSCLGLDVSDTVGLFEALDVDGSDGLDIQEFVKGCMQLRGQAKTVDM
;
A
#
# COMPACT_ATOMS: atom_id res chain seq x y z
N VAL A 1 -35.25 34.79 35.16
CA VAL A 1 -34.13 35.74 35.26
C VAL A 1 -32.91 35.01 35.82
N GLU A 2 -33.03 34.35 36.96
CA GLU A 2 -31.95 33.57 37.62
C GLU A 2 -31.23 32.54 36.71
N TYR A 3 -31.97 31.74 35.93
CA TYR A 3 -31.37 30.81 34.96
C TYR A 3 -30.64 31.49 33.79
N LEU A 4 -31.05 32.71 33.44
CA LEU A 4 -30.43 33.49 32.37
C LEU A 4 -29.10 34.08 32.84
N GLU A 5 -29.04 34.54 34.09
CA GLU A 5 -27.81 34.97 34.73
C GLU A 5 -26.86 33.79 34.99
N LEU A 6 -27.37 32.60 35.31
CA LEU A 6 -26.53 31.42 35.52
C LEU A 6 -25.76 31.01 34.26
N PHE A 7 -26.46 30.93 33.12
CA PHE A 7 -25.90 30.40 31.88
C PHE A 7 -25.34 31.48 30.93
N PHE A 8 -25.81 32.72 31.03
CA PHE A 8 -25.51 33.80 30.08
C PHE A 8 -25.02 35.10 30.75
N ASN A 9 -24.41 35.03 31.95
CA ASN A 9 -23.84 36.22 32.61
C ASN A 9 -22.72 36.92 31.82
N SER A 10 -22.02 36.19 30.96
CA SER A 10 -20.83 36.65 30.26
C SER A 10 -20.65 35.86 28.97
N LEU A 11 -19.96 36.45 28.00
CA LEU A 11 -19.68 35.80 26.72
C LEU A 11 -18.89 34.48 26.88
N PRO A 12 -17.87 34.37 27.75
CA PRO A 12 -17.21 33.09 28.02
C PRO A 12 -18.14 32.04 28.62
N MET A 13 -19.01 32.44 29.56
CA MET A 13 -19.98 31.51 30.16
C MET A 13 -21.03 31.05 29.16
N ALA A 14 -21.44 31.93 28.23
CA ALA A 14 -22.33 31.56 27.13
C ALA A 14 -21.68 30.52 26.22
N ILE A 15 -20.41 30.71 25.82
CA ILE A 15 -19.64 29.74 25.03
C ILE A 15 -19.54 28.41 25.79
N PHE A 16 -19.24 28.47 27.09
CA PHE A 16 -19.15 27.28 27.94
C PHE A 16 -20.50 26.54 28.05
N THR A 17 -21.61 27.27 28.14
CA THR A 17 -22.96 26.68 28.14
C THR A 17 -23.29 25.97 26.83
N LEU A 18 -22.93 26.57 25.68
CA LEU A 18 -23.09 25.92 24.37
C LEU A 18 -22.25 24.62 24.30
N TYR A 19 -21.01 24.66 24.79
CA TYR A 19 -20.16 23.48 24.90
C TYR A 19 -20.75 22.41 25.83
N MET A 20 -21.24 22.79 27.01
CA MET A 20 -21.89 21.86 27.95
C MET A 20 -23.13 21.19 27.36
N ALA A 21 -23.91 21.92 26.56
CA ALA A 21 -25.11 21.39 25.91
C ALA A 21 -24.81 20.29 24.86
N ILE A 22 -23.63 20.33 24.23
CA ILE A 22 -23.21 19.32 23.25
C ILE A 22 -22.49 18.14 23.91
N THR A 23 -21.66 18.43 24.91
CA THR A 23 -20.85 17.41 25.60
C THR A 23 -21.59 16.65 26.70
N GLY A 24 -22.85 16.99 26.97
CA GLY A 24 -23.69 16.33 27.97
C GLY A 24 -23.45 16.81 29.40
N GLY A 25 -22.85 17.98 29.59
CA GLY A 25 -22.70 18.61 30.91
C GLY A 25 -24.01 19.19 31.44
N VAL A 26 -24.86 19.70 30.55
CA VAL A 26 -26.23 20.12 30.85
C VAL A 26 -27.15 19.60 29.76
N ASP A 27 -28.36 19.17 30.13
CA ASP A 27 -29.36 18.79 29.15
C ASP A 27 -29.67 19.98 28.23
N TRP A 28 -29.46 19.82 26.92
CA TRP A 28 -29.72 20.86 25.93
C TRP A 28 -31.15 21.41 26.01
N TRP A 29 -32.10 20.58 26.47
CA TRP A 29 -33.49 20.96 26.72
C TRP A 29 -33.62 22.05 27.80
N GLU A 30 -32.76 22.07 28.81
CA GLU A 30 -32.78 23.10 29.84
C GLU A 30 -32.45 24.48 29.27
N VAL A 31 -31.41 24.53 28.42
CA VAL A 31 -31.01 25.75 27.71
C VAL A 31 -32.09 26.16 26.70
N GLN A 32 -32.68 25.21 25.97
CA GLN A 32 -33.75 25.46 25.01
C GLN A 32 -35.00 26.08 25.66
N ARG A 33 -35.41 25.59 26.85
CA ARG A 33 -36.53 26.17 27.60
C ARG A 33 -36.27 27.63 27.97
N VAL A 34 -35.04 27.98 28.34
CA VAL A 34 -34.65 29.37 28.64
C VAL A 34 -34.71 30.23 27.39
N MET A 35 -34.21 29.74 26.25
CA MET A 35 -34.24 30.46 24.97
C MET A 35 -35.66 30.74 24.47
N LEU A 36 -36.57 29.76 24.56
CA LEU A 36 -37.97 29.93 24.17
C LEU A 36 -38.72 30.94 25.04
N ARG A 37 -38.30 31.14 26.31
CA ARG A 37 -38.86 32.19 27.18
C ARG A 37 -38.41 33.60 26.77
N ILE A 38 -37.25 33.74 26.13
CA ILE A 38 -36.76 35.02 25.59
C ILE A 38 -37.48 35.33 24.27
N GLY A 39 -37.60 34.33 23.41
CA GLY A 39 -38.38 34.42 22.18
C GLY A 39 -38.19 33.20 21.28
N THR A 40 -39.24 32.87 20.54
CA THR A 40 -39.26 31.72 19.62
C THR A 40 -38.09 31.69 18.62
N PRO A 41 -37.66 32.82 18.00
CA PRO A 41 -36.53 32.80 17.06
C PRO A 41 -35.23 32.31 17.69
N TYR A 42 -34.96 32.65 18.95
CA TYR A 42 -33.74 32.22 19.65
C TYR A 42 -33.77 30.72 19.95
N GLY A 43 -34.94 30.18 20.30
CA GLY A 43 -35.13 28.73 20.46
C GLY A 43 -34.94 27.95 19.15
N ILE A 44 -35.39 28.49 18.02
CA ILE A 44 -35.16 27.87 16.70
C ILE A 44 -33.68 27.89 16.36
N LEU A 45 -32.99 29.02 16.57
CA LEU A 45 -31.56 29.16 16.32
C LEU A 45 -30.75 28.17 17.16
N PHE A 46 -31.06 28.04 18.45
CA PHE A 46 -30.38 27.09 19.33
C PHE A 46 -30.66 25.63 18.94
N ALA A 47 -31.88 25.30 18.56
CA ALA A 47 -32.21 23.95 18.07
C ALA A 47 -31.43 23.59 16.79
N LEU A 48 -31.28 24.54 15.86
CA LEU A 48 -30.44 24.35 14.66
C LEU A 48 -28.97 24.17 15.02
N TYR A 49 -28.44 24.96 15.96
CA TYR A 49 -27.08 24.78 16.47
C TYR A 49 -26.87 23.37 17.02
N VAL A 50 -27.76 22.90 17.90
CA VAL A 50 -27.68 21.55 18.48
C VAL A 50 -27.74 20.47 17.40
N ALA A 51 -28.67 20.57 16.45
CA ALA A 51 -28.80 19.62 15.35
C ALA A 51 -27.52 19.57 14.50
N ILE A 52 -27.00 20.72 14.06
CA ILE A 52 -25.78 20.80 13.26
C ILE A 52 -24.59 20.21 14.03
N MET A 53 -24.45 20.52 15.32
CA MET A 53 -23.36 20.00 16.14
C MET A 53 -23.42 18.48 16.29
N PHE A 54 -24.60 17.90 16.51
CA PHE A 54 -24.76 16.44 16.57
C PHE A 54 -24.47 15.76 15.23
N PHE A 55 -25.01 16.29 14.12
CA PHE A 55 -24.73 15.76 12.79
C PHE A 55 -23.25 15.89 12.43
N ALA A 56 -22.63 17.04 12.72
CA ALA A 56 -21.20 17.26 12.47
C ALA A 56 -20.33 16.30 13.29
N LEU A 57 -20.61 16.14 14.58
CA LEU A 57 -19.85 15.24 15.45
C LEU A 57 -20.00 13.78 15.00
N LEU A 58 -21.23 13.33 14.69
CA LEU A 58 -21.46 11.99 14.17
C LEU A 58 -20.76 11.75 12.84
N ASN A 59 -20.80 12.72 11.93
CA ASN A 59 -20.14 12.63 10.63
C ASN A 59 -18.61 12.68 10.75
N ILE A 60 -18.04 13.45 11.68
CA ILE A 60 -16.59 13.45 11.96
C ILE A 60 -16.16 12.08 12.47
N VAL A 61 -16.86 11.55 13.48
CA VAL A 61 -16.54 10.24 14.06
C VAL A 61 -16.68 9.13 13.03
N THR A 62 -17.77 9.13 12.26
CA THR A 62 -17.98 8.18 11.16
C THR A 62 -16.88 8.33 10.10
N GLY A 63 -16.51 9.56 9.75
CA GLY A 63 -15.44 9.86 8.80
C GLY A 63 -14.10 9.29 9.24
N ILE A 64 -13.74 9.40 10.53
CA ILE A 64 -12.52 8.82 11.08
C ILE A 64 -12.54 7.29 10.92
N PHE A 65 -13.62 6.63 11.37
CA PHE A 65 -13.72 5.17 11.28
C PHE A 65 -13.73 4.66 9.83
N VAL A 66 -14.39 5.35 8.92
CA VAL A 66 -14.39 5.01 7.49
C VAL A 66 -13.00 5.20 6.88
N ASN A 67 -12.31 6.29 7.22
CA ASN A 67 -10.95 6.53 6.76
C ASN A 67 -9.99 5.44 7.26
N ASP A 68 -10.07 5.06 8.54
CA ASP A 68 -9.26 3.98 9.12
C ASP A 68 -9.54 2.63 8.44
N ALA A 69 -10.81 2.32 8.18
CA ALA A 69 -11.20 1.10 7.48
C ALA A 69 -10.68 1.06 6.03
N VAL A 70 -10.74 2.19 5.30
CA VAL A 70 -10.18 2.30 3.95
C VAL A 70 -8.66 2.16 3.97
N GLU A 71 -7.96 2.81 4.91
CA GLU A 71 -6.50 2.74 5.01
C GLU A 71 -6.02 1.30 5.29
N MET A 72 -6.70 0.54 6.14
CA MET A 72 -6.38 -0.87 6.38
C MET A 72 -6.43 -1.70 5.09
N THR A 73 -7.44 -1.49 4.23
CA THR A 73 -7.52 -2.22 2.95
C THR A 73 -6.43 -1.83 1.94
N GLN A 74 -5.93 -0.61 2.00
CA GLN A 74 -4.86 -0.14 1.11
C GLN A 74 -3.49 -0.67 1.55
N ARG A 75 -3.22 -0.69 2.87
CA ARG A 75 -1.96 -1.19 3.41
C ARG A 75 -1.69 -2.64 3.02
N ASP A 76 -2.71 -3.50 3.02
CA ASP A 76 -2.53 -4.90 2.64
C ASP A 76 -2.06 -5.05 1.18
N ARG A 77 -2.63 -4.27 0.25
CA ARG A 77 -2.22 -4.30 -1.16
C ARG A 77 -0.81 -3.76 -1.37
N ASP A 78 -0.50 -2.63 -0.75
CA ASP A 78 0.83 -2.01 -0.87
C ASP A 78 1.92 -2.90 -0.27
N VAL A 79 1.64 -3.56 0.86
CA VAL A 79 2.57 -4.51 1.48
C VAL A 79 2.83 -5.70 0.55
N ILE A 80 1.77 -6.27 -0.05
CA ILE A 80 1.92 -7.38 -1.01
C ILE A 80 2.75 -6.94 -2.22
N LEU A 81 2.46 -5.78 -2.81
CA LEU A 81 3.20 -5.25 -3.96
C LEU A 81 4.68 -4.98 -3.64
N ARG A 82 4.99 -4.49 -2.43
CA ARG A 82 6.36 -4.28 -1.97
C ARG A 82 7.13 -5.59 -1.86
N LEU A 83 6.53 -6.59 -1.22
CA LEU A 83 7.14 -7.92 -1.06
C LEU A 83 7.41 -8.58 -2.41
N GLU A 84 6.51 -8.45 -3.38
CA GLU A 84 6.71 -8.99 -4.73
C GLU A 84 7.84 -8.29 -5.47
N ASN A 85 7.92 -6.95 -5.37
CA ASN A 85 9.01 -6.18 -5.98
C ASN A 85 10.36 -6.47 -5.33
N GLU A 86 10.42 -6.66 -4.01
CA GLU A 86 11.65 -7.05 -3.29
C GLU A 86 12.15 -8.41 -3.78
N LYS A 87 11.28 -9.43 -3.83
CA LYS A 87 11.64 -10.75 -4.39
C LYS A 87 12.09 -10.69 -5.84
N ARG A 88 11.45 -9.83 -6.65
CA ARG A 88 11.85 -9.60 -8.04
C ARG A 88 13.25 -9.00 -8.12
N ARG A 89 13.53 -8.01 -7.27
CA ARG A 89 14.83 -7.33 -7.22
C ARG A 89 15.94 -8.26 -6.74
N GLU A 90 15.69 -9.05 -5.70
CA GLU A 90 16.64 -10.07 -5.23
C GLU A 90 16.98 -11.07 -6.33
N ALA A 91 15.97 -11.56 -7.06
CA ALA A 91 16.19 -12.47 -8.18
C ALA A 91 17.01 -11.84 -9.32
N ILE A 92 16.74 -10.57 -9.66
CA ILE A 92 17.52 -9.83 -10.66
C ILE A 92 18.98 -9.70 -10.19
N GLN A 93 19.20 -9.34 -8.93
CA GLN A 93 20.55 -9.22 -8.38
C GLN A 93 21.30 -10.56 -8.44
N SER A 94 20.68 -11.66 -8.00
CA SER A 94 21.30 -12.98 -8.08
C SER A 94 21.63 -13.40 -9.52
N LEU A 95 20.78 -13.08 -10.50
CA LEU A 95 21.08 -13.34 -11.91
C LEU A 95 22.22 -12.48 -12.44
N GLN A 96 22.33 -11.21 -12.00
CA GLN A 96 23.46 -10.35 -12.37
C GLN A 96 24.77 -10.86 -11.76
N ASP A 97 24.74 -11.32 -10.51
CA ASP A 97 25.91 -11.90 -9.84
C ASP A 97 26.36 -13.19 -10.56
N ILE A 98 25.42 -14.04 -10.96
CA ILE A 98 25.69 -15.23 -11.78
C ILE A 98 26.31 -14.83 -13.13
N PHE A 99 25.73 -13.86 -13.83
CA PHE A 99 26.28 -13.39 -15.10
C PHE A 99 27.73 -12.91 -14.95
N ALA A 100 28.04 -12.18 -13.86
CA ALA A 100 29.38 -11.70 -13.58
C ALA A 100 30.38 -12.84 -13.25
N GLU A 101 29.91 -13.95 -12.67
CA GLU A 101 30.75 -15.15 -12.47
C GLU A 101 30.99 -15.92 -13.77
N LEU A 102 30.01 -15.90 -14.68
CA LEU A 102 30.07 -16.57 -15.98
C LEU A 102 30.91 -15.81 -17.00
N ASP A 103 30.78 -14.48 -17.01
CA ASP A 103 31.44 -13.62 -17.98
C ASP A 103 32.92 -13.45 -17.61
N LYS A 104 33.81 -13.89 -18.51
CA LYS A 104 35.27 -13.75 -18.36
C LYS A 104 35.76 -12.32 -18.69
N GLY A 105 34.89 -11.32 -18.53
CA GLY A 105 35.15 -9.92 -18.84
C GLY A 105 34.94 -9.52 -20.30
N SER A 106 34.25 -10.35 -21.08
CA SER A 106 33.83 -10.06 -22.46
C SER A 106 32.59 -9.17 -22.53
N GLY A 107 31.76 -9.17 -21.49
CA GLY A 107 30.45 -8.50 -21.45
C GLY A 107 29.33 -9.28 -22.16
N VAL A 108 29.65 -10.43 -22.75
CA VAL A 108 28.75 -11.29 -23.53
C VAL A 108 29.09 -12.75 -23.23
N LEU A 109 28.08 -13.58 -22.99
CA LEU A 109 28.23 -15.02 -22.80
C LEU A 109 28.02 -15.75 -24.12
N THR A 110 29.04 -16.46 -24.59
CA THR A 110 28.90 -17.35 -25.76
C THR A 110 28.28 -18.68 -25.37
N LEU A 111 27.77 -19.45 -26.34
CA LEU A 111 27.26 -20.80 -26.09
C LEU A 111 28.32 -21.73 -25.48
N GLU A 112 29.59 -21.54 -25.84
CA GLU A 112 30.72 -22.28 -25.27
C GLU A 112 30.92 -21.94 -23.80
N ASP A 113 30.91 -20.65 -23.43
CA ASP A 113 31.01 -20.22 -22.03
C ASP A 113 29.82 -20.71 -21.20
N PHE A 114 28.62 -20.61 -21.77
CA PHE A 114 27.38 -21.02 -21.13
C PHE A 114 27.33 -22.54 -20.89
N SER A 115 27.64 -23.34 -21.90
CA SER A 115 27.68 -24.81 -21.79
C SER A 115 28.76 -25.28 -20.81
N ALA A 116 29.98 -24.74 -20.89
CA ALA A 116 31.08 -25.06 -19.97
C ALA A 116 30.72 -24.73 -18.52
N SER A 117 29.98 -23.66 -18.29
CA SER A 117 29.55 -23.29 -16.94
C SER A 117 28.49 -24.22 -16.36
N LEU A 118 27.59 -24.73 -17.21
CA LEU A 118 26.52 -25.66 -16.83
C LEU A 118 27.03 -27.06 -16.51
N GLU A 119 28.24 -27.41 -16.96
CA GLU A 119 28.94 -28.62 -16.49
C GLU A 119 29.35 -28.53 -15.01
N THR A 120 29.38 -27.32 -14.43
CA THR A 120 29.66 -27.13 -13.01
C THR A 120 28.38 -27.39 -12.20
N PRO A 121 28.36 -28.39 -11.30
CA PRO A 121 27.14 -28.78 -10.56
C PRO A 121 26.60 -27.66 -9.66
N GLN A 122 27.45 -26.72 -9.25
CA GLN A 122 27.03 -25.53 -8.49
C GLN A 122 26.21 -24.56 -9.36
N MET A 123 26.64 -24.31 -10.59
CA MET A 123 25.97 -23.40 -11.51
C MET A 123 24.65 -23.98 -12.05
N ALA A 124 24.65 -25.28 -12.39
CA ALA A 124 23.44 -26.01 -12.75
C ALA A 124 22.40 -25.99 -11.61
N ALA A 125 22.85 -26.16 -10.35
CA ALA A 125 21.98 -26.08 -9.19
C ALA A 125 21.46 -24.64 -8.95
N LEU A 126 22.27 -23.61 -9.18
CA LEU A 126 21.85 -22.21 -9.05
C LEU A 126 20.76 -21.86 -10.07
N LEU A 127 20.93 -22.22 -11.34
CA LEU A 127 19.92 -21.99 -12.37
C LEU A 127 18.65 -22.83 -12.14
N SER A 128 18.80 -24.06 -11.65
CA SER A 128 17.66 -24.89 -11.22
C SER A 128 16.89 -24.28 -10.04
N CYS A 129 17.59 -23.72 -9.04
CA CYS A 129 16.99 -22.98 -7.93
C CYS A 129 16.24 -21.72 -8.39
N LEU A 130 16.63 -21.15 -9.53
CA LEU A 130 15.94 -20.04 -10.17
C LEU A 130 14.76 -20.50 -11.05
N GLY A 131 14.50 -21.80 -11.13
CA GLY A 131 13.38 -22.40 -11.86
C GLY A 131 13.63 -22.58 -13.34
N LEU A 132 14.90 -22.63 -13.77
CA LEU A 132 15.28 -22.87 -15.15
C LEU A 132 15.63 -24.35 -15.34
N ASP A 133 15.05 -24.96 -16.36
CA ASP A 133 15.42 -26.32 -16.77
C ASP A 133 16.71 -26.25 -17.60
N VAL A 134 17.79 -26.81 -17.05
CA VAL A 134 19.12 -26.85 -17.68
C VAL A 134 19.38 -28.16 -18.43
N SER A 135 18.36 -28.99 -18.63
CA SER A 135 18.47 -30.29 -19.33
C SER A 135 18.81 -30.13 -20.82
N ASP A 136 18.38 -29.03 -21.44
CA ASP A 136 18.71 -28.65 -22.83
C ASP A 136 19.40 -27.29 -22.82
N THR A 137 20.73 -27.30 -22.72
CA THR A 137 21.55 -26.09 -22.62
C THR A 137 21.54 -25.27 -23.90
N VAL A 138 21.46 -25.93 -25.06
CA VAL A 138 21.41 -25.28 -26.38
C VAL A 138 20.05 -24.63 -26.58
N GLY A 139 18.96 -25.36 -26.35
CA GLY A 139 17.61 -24.81 -26.42
C GLY A 139 17.37 -23.68 -25.42
N LEU A 140 17.96 -23.76 -24.21
CA LEU A 140 17.91 -22.68 -23.23
C LEU A 140 18.66 -21.44 -23.72
N PHE A 141 19.85 -21.60 -24.30
CA PHE A 141 20.62 -20.48 -24.84
C PHE A 141 19.89 -19.77 -25.99
N GLU A 142 19.37 -20.53 -26.96
CA GLU A 142 18.56 -20.00 -28.07
C GLU A 142 17.27 -19.31 -27.58
N ALA A 143 16.68 -19.77 -26.48
CA ALA A 143 15.51 -19.13 -25.88
C ALA A 143 15.83 -17.81 -25.16
N LEU A 144 17.09 -17.63 -24.74
CA LEU A 144 17.59 -16.41 -24.10
C LEU A 144 18.11 -15.39 -25.12
N ASP A 145 18.67 -15.85 -26.24
CA ASP A 145 19.21 -15.04 -27.34
C ASP A 145 18.06 -14.54 -28.23
N VAL A 146 17.53 -13.37 -27.88
CA VAL A 146 16.35 -12.80 -28.57
C VAL A 146 16.75 -12.12 -29.88
N ASP A 147 17.96 -11.58 -29.96
CA ASP A 147 18.45 -10.85 -31.12
C ASP A 147 19.16 -11.72 -32.16
N GLY A 148 19.49 -12.97 -31.79
CA GLY A 148 20.16 -13.95 -32.65
C GLY A 148 21.62 -13.60 -32.91
N SER A 149 22.26 -12.95 -31.93
CA SER A 149 23.66 -12.52 -32.03
C SER A 149 24.67 -13.64 -31.72
N ASP A 150 24.20 -14.84 -31.39
CA ASP A 150 25.00 -15.98 -30.92
C ASP A 150 25.77 -15.66 -29.61
N GLY A 151 25.26 -14.70 -28.83
CA GLY A 151 25.83 -14.23 -27.59
C GLY A 151 24.76 -13.64 -26.68
N LEU A 152 24.87 -13.85 -25.36
CA LEU A 152 23.94 -13.28 -24.40
C LEU A 152 24.57 -12.10 -23.69
N ASP A 153 24.00 -10.91 -23.85
CA ASP A 153 24.32 -9.79 -22.97
C ASP A 153 23.64 -9.93 -21.60
N ILE A 154 24.05 -9.08 -20.64
CA ILE A 154 23.48 -9.12 -19.28
C ILE A 154 21.96 -8.85 -19.26
N GLN A 155 21.45 -8.01 -20.15
CA GLN A 155 20.02 -7.69 -20.23
C GLN A 155 19.24 -8.88 -20.77
N GLU A 156 19.73 -9.53 -21.82
CA GLU A 156 19.14 -10.73 -22.42
C GLU A 156 19.14 -11.88 -21.43
N PHE A 157 20.28 -12.14 -20.78
CA PHE A 157 20.39 -13.18 -19.77
C PHE A 157 19.40 -12.94 -18.62
N VAL A 158 19.41 -11.76 -18.00
CA VAL A 158 18.53 -11.48 -16.84
C VAL A 158 17.07 -11.47 -17.24
N LYS A 159 16.70 -10.80 -18.35
CA LYS A 159 15.32 -10.68 -18.80
C LYS A 159 14.77 -12.03 -19.26
N GLY A 160 15.56 -12.79 -20.02
CA GLY A 160 15.20 -14.12 -20.51
C GLY A 160 14.98 -15.10 -19.35
N CYS A 161 15.91 -15.14 -18.38
CA CYS A 161 15.76 -15.97 -17.19
C CYS A 161 14.50 -15.61 -16.38
N MET A 162 14.23 -14.30 -16.22
CA MET A 162 13.03 -13.83 -15.51
C MET A 162 11.73 -14.17 -16.24
N GLN A 163 11.73 -14.19 -17.58
CA GLN A 163 10.57 -14.51 -18.40
C GLN A 163 10.28 -16.01 -18.43
N LEU A 164 11.32 -16.85 -18.55
CA LEU A 164 11.20 -18.32 -18.50
C LEU A 164 10.69 -18.79 -17.13
N ARG A 165 11.18 -18.19 -16.04
CA ARG A 165 10.67 -18.46 -14.68
C ARG A 165 9.18 -18.13 -14.51
N GLY A 166 8.70 -17.10 -15.21
CA GLY A 166 7.29 -16.71 -15.21
C GLY A 166 6.39 -17.72 -15.93
N GLN A 167 6.88 -18.34 -17.00
CA GLN A 167 6.16 -19.35 -17.77
C GLN A 167 6.15 -20.72 -17.08
N ALA A 168 7.24 -21.09 -16.39
CA ALA A 168 7.26 -22.32 -15.58
C ALA A 168 6.19 -22.32 -14.48
N LYS A 169 5.91 -21.16 -13.87
CA LYS A 169 4.85 -21.01 -12.86
C LYS A 169 3.42 -21.09 -13.41
N THR A 170 3.19 -20.82 -14.70
CA THR A 170 1.84 -20.86 -15.29
C THR A 170 1.47 -22.22 -15.86
N VAL A 171 2.44 -23.12 -16.10
CA VAL A 171 2.20 -24.49 -16.57
C VAL A 171 1.80 -25.44 -15.42
N ASP A 172 2.21 -25.14 -14.18
CA ASP A 172 1.90 -25.92 -12.97
C ASP A 172 0.63 -25.44 -12.21
N MET A 173 -0.24 -24.65 -12.85
CA MET A 173 -1.52 -24.17 -12.27
C MET A 173 -2.75 -24.79 -12.95
#